data_AF-A0AAN6S6N9-F1
#
_entry.id   AF-A0AAN6S6N9-F1
#
_cell.length_a   1.000
_cell.length_b   1.000
_cell.length_c   1.000
_cell.angle_alpha   90.00
_cell.angle_beta   90.00
_cell.angle_gamma   90.00
#
_symmetry.space_group_name_H-M   'P 1'
#
loop_
_entity.id
_entity.type
_entity.pdbx_description
1 polymer ?
#
loop_
_entity_poly.entity_id
_entity_poly.type
_entity_poly.pdbx_seq_one_letter_code
_entity_poly.pdbx_strand_id
1 'polypeptide(L)'
;MARLESAGIWAQDPTYAVWQMRQAFEKPQQAWERKYNVMAAAQWVLWNGQIFFKNILYSPPLSDDDRRSLAFGRRYKGSRDKHKGSRDKYKGSRDTLWLDRWHFWKDGFAEVAENGEYGNKCKDLASKARSLMDALEKSMLF
;
A
#
# COMPACT_ATOMS: atom_id res chain seq x y z
N MET A 1 5.87 10.73 20.76
CA MET A 1 5.88 9.65 19.75
C MET A 1 7.17 9.62 18.92
N ALA A 2 7.80 10.74 18.59
CA ALA A 2 9.01 10.79 17.75
C ALA A 2 10.31 10.16 18.31
N ARG A 3 10.36 9.77 19.59
CA ARG A 3 11.59 9.27 20.26
C ARG A 3 11.68 7.76 20.47
N LEU A 4 10.59 7.03 20.23
CA LEU A 4 10.56 5.56 20.35
C LEU A 4 10.85 4.86 19.02
N GLU A 5 10.65 5.56 17.89
CA GLU A 5 10.95 5.04 16.55
C GLU A 5 12.45 4.96 16.26
N SER A 6 13.27 5.79 16.90
CA SER A 6 14.73 5.80 16.71
C SER A 6 15.46 4.66 17.45
N ALA A 7 14.76 3.90 18.28
CA ALA A 7 15.39 2.88 19.14
C ALA A 7 15.49 1.49 18.49
N GLY A 8 14.94 1.27 17.29
CA GLY A 8 15.01 -0.02 16.60
C GLY A 8 14.31 -1.19 17.30
N ILE A 9 13.53 -0.92 18.35
CA ILE A 9 12.86 -1.95 19.19
C ILE A 9 11.63 -2.53 18.48
N TRP A 10 11.02 -1.78 17.57
CA TRP A 10 9.98 -2.30 16.70
C TRP A 10 10.61 -2.59 15.35
N ALA A 11 10.71 -3.87 14.98
CA ALA A 11 10.81 -4.22 13.58
C ALA A 11 9.68 -3.45 12.88
N GLN A 12 10.05 -2.52 12.00
CA GLN A 12 9.11 -1.68 11.26
C GLN A 12 8.47 -2.53 10.17
N ASP A 13 7.76 -3.57 10.61
CA ASP A 13 7.20 -4.60 9.78
C ASP A 13 6.06 -3.99 8.95
N PRO A 14 6.18 -3.97 7.61
CA PRO A 14 5.14 -3.45 6.75
C PRO A 14 3.84 -4.26 6.81
N THR A 15 3.81 -5.42 7.47
CA THR A 15 2.65 -6.33 7.54
C THR A 15 1.34 -5.62 7.87
N TYR A 16 1.30 -4.76 8.88
CA TYR A 16 0.07 -4.06 9.25
C TYR A 16 -0.36 -3.02 8.22
N ALA A 17 0.59 -2.26 7.67
CA ALA A 17 0.30 -1.30 6.61
C ALA A 17 -0.21 -2.01 5.36
N VAL A 18 0.43 -3.10 4.94
CA VAL A 18 -0.02 -3.93 3.81
C VAL A 18 -1.39 -4.53 4.09
N TRP A 19 -1.62 -5.07 5.28
CA TRP A 19 -2.93 -5.62 5.66
C TRP A 19 -4.03 -4.57 5.53
N GLN A 20 -3.79 -3.36 6.03
CA GLN A 20 -4.77 -2.29 5.98
C GLN A 20 -5.07 -1.84 4.54
N MET A 21 -4.03 -1.70 3.71
CA MET A 21 -4.18 -1.36 2.29
C MET A 21 -4.96 -2.44 1.53
N ARG A 22 -4.71 -3.72 1.84
CA ARG A 22 -5.45 -4.85 1.28
C ARG A 22 -6.92 -4.83 1.65
N GLN A 23 -7.23 -4.52 2.90
CA GLN A 23 -8.62 -4.39 3.34
C GLN A 23 -9.30 -3.26 2.56
N ALA A 24 -8.69 -2.07 2.52
CA ALA A 24 -9.28 -0.92 1.85
C ALA A 24 -9.52 -1.12 0.35
N PHE A 25 -8.59 -1.76 -0.37
CA PHE A 25 -8.59 -1.74 -1.85
C PHE A 25 -8.62 -3.11 -2.52
N GLU A 26 -8.09 -4.16 -1.90
CA GLU A 26 -7.90 -5.46 -2.57
C GLU A 26 -8.98 -6.50 -2.25
N LYS A 27 -9.79 -6.28 -1.22
CA LYS A 27 -10.84 -7.19 -0.80
C LYS A 27 -12.23 -6.64 -1.12
N PRO A 28 -13.21 -7.51 -1.44
CA PRO A 28 -14.61 -7.10 -1.45
C PRO A 28 -15.04 -6.75 -0.02
N GLN A 29 -15.72 -5.63 0.14
CA GLN A 29 -16.18 -5.12 1.43
C GLN A 29 -17.56 -4.47 1.29
N GLN A 30 -18.30 -4.42 2.39
CA GLN A 30 -19.52 -3.63 2.45
C GLN A 30 -19.18 -2.12 2.43
N ALA A 31 -20.09 -1.28 1.95
CA ALA A 31 -19.83 0.16 1.77
C ALA A 31 -19.44 0.86 3.09
N TRP A 32 -20.06 0.48 4.21
CA TRP A 32 -19.78 1.06 5.53
C TRP A 32 -18.38 0.66 6.05
N GLU A 33 -17.95 -0.59 5.81
CA GLU A 33 -16.61 -1.08 6.18
C GLU A 33 -15.53 -0.40 5.34
N ARG A 34 -15.80 -0.21 4.04
CA ARG A 34 -14.85 0.39 3.08
C ARG A 34 -14.40 1.77 3.54
N LYS A 35 -15.32 2.60 4.03
CA LYS A 35 -14.99 3.95 4.55
C LYS A 35 -13.98 3.90 5.70
N TYR A 36 -14.22 3.08 6.72
CA TYR A 36 -13.32 2.98 7.87
C TYR A 36 -11.96 2.39 7.46
N ASN A 37 -11.97 1.40 6.58
CA ASN A 37 -10.74 0.78 6.10
C ASN A 37 -9.88 1.74 5.27
N VAL A 38 -10.50 2.58 4.44
CA VAL A 38 -9.78 3.62 3.69
C VAL A 38 -9.20 4.67 4.64
N MET A 39 -9.97 5.15 5.62
CA MET A 39 -9.46 6.12 6.59
C MET A 39 -8.29 5.55 7.40
N ALA A 40 -8.39 4.31 7.86
CA ALA A 40 -7.30 3.63 8.56
C ALA A 40 -6.07 3.41 7.65
N ALA A 41 -6.28 3.05 6.38
CA ALA A 41 -5.20 2.93 5.40
C ALA A 41 -4.49 4.27 5.18
N ALA A 42 -5.25 5.35 5.01
CA ALA A 42 -4.71 6.70 4.87
C ALA A 42 -3.88 7.08 6.10
N GLN A 43 -4.35 6.76 7.30
CA GLN A 43 -3.64 7.06 8.53
C GLN A 43 -2.28 6.36 8.61
N TRP A 44 -2.19 5.10 8.17
CA TRP A 44 -0.93 4.36 8.07
C TRP A 44 0.05 5.02 7.11
N VAL A 45 -0.41 5.44 5.94
CA VAL A 45 0.41 6.17 4.96
C VAL A 45 0.90 7.50 5.56
N LEU A 46 0.04 8.25 6.23
CA LEU A 46 0.40 9.55 6.79
C LEU A 46 1.41 9.46 7.95
N TRP A 47 1.33 8.42 8.77
CA TRP A 47 2.29 8.23 9.87
C TRP A 47 3.59 7.56 9.42
N ASN A 48 3.48 6.53 8.59
CA ASN A 48 4.59 5.61 8.32
C ASN A 48 4.93 5.45 6.84
N GLY A 49 4.38 6.30 5.96
CA GLY A 49 4.50 6.17 4.51
C GLY A 49 5.95 6.09 4.02
N GLN A 50 6.86 6.86 4.62
CA GLN A 50 8.27 6.86 4.24
C GLN A 50 8.94 5.49 4.48
N ILE A 51 8.74 4.94 5.68
CA ILE A 51 9.25 3.62 6.07
C ILE A 51 8.57 2.54 5.22
N PHE A 52 7.26 2.67 5.03
CA PHE A 52 6.48 1.73 4.25
C PHE A 52 6.97 1.67 2.78
N PHE A 53 7.24 2.83 2.16
CA PHE A 53 7.78 2.88 0.81
C PHE A 53 9.22 2.35 0.72
N LYS A 54 10.07 2.60 1.72
CA LYS A 54 11.39 1.97 1.81
C LYS A 54 11.28 0.45 1.86
N ASN A 55 10.35 -0.09 2.66
CA ASN A 55 10.13 -1.54 2.73
C ASN A 55 9.63 -2.14 1.40
N ILE A 56 8.87 -1.37 0.61
CA ILE A 56 8.45 -1.74 -0.76
C ILE A 56 9.67 -1.83 -1.70
N LEU A 57 10.62 -0.90 -1.59
CA LEU A 57 11.82 -0.84 -2.44
C LEU A 57 12.89 -1.86 -2.05
N TYR A 58 13.14 -2.04 -0.75
CA TYR A 58 14.27 -2.85 -0.26
C TYR A 58 13.87 -4.26 0.19
N SER A 59 12.57 -4.58 0.19
CA SER A 59 11.96 -5.87 0.55
C SER A 59 12.81 -6.71 1.51
N PRO A 60 12.84 -6.38 2.82
CA PRO A 60 13.61 -7.16 3.79
C PRO A 60 13.18 -8.63 3.76
N PRO A 61 14.05 -9.58 4.12
CA PRO A 61 13.67 -10.99 4.22
C PRO A 61 12.56 -11.14 5.26
N LEU A 62 11.35 -11.37 4.78
CA LEU A 62 10.13 -11.50 5.57
C LEU A 62 10.01 -12.91 6.13
N SER A 63 9.45 -13.04 7.34
CA SER A 63 9.16 -14.36 7.92
C SER A 63 8.08 -15.09 7.11
N ASP A 64 7.93 -16.41 7.29
CA ASP A 64 6.91 -17.19 6.58
C ASP A 64 5.47 -16.76 6.91
N ASP A 65 5.24 -16.25 8.13
CA ASP A 65 3.95 -15.69 8.54
C ASP A 65 3.68 -14.36 7.84
N ASP A 66 4.70 -13.51 7.70
CA ASP A 66 4.59 -12.25 6.94
C ASP A 66 4.29 -12.54 5.46
N ARG A 67 4.89 -13.58 4.88
CA ARG A 67 4.62 -13.99 3.49
C ARG A 67 3.14 -14.29 3.22
N ARG A 68 2.39 -14.82 4.19
CA ARG A 68 0.94 -15.04 4.05
C ARG A 68 0.17 -13.72 4.10
N SER A 69 0.59 -12.82 4.98
CA SER A 69 0.00 -11.47 5.11
C SER A 69 0.23 -10.60 3.87
N LEU A 70 1.27 -10.90 3.09
CA LEU A 70 1.62 -10.21 1.85
C LEU A 70 0.95 -10.79 0.60
N ALA A 71 0.20 -11.90 0.70
CA ALA A 71 -0.53 -12.47 -0.43
C ALA A 71 -1.42 -11.40 -1.12
N PHE A 72 -1.64 -11.53 -2.42
CA PHE A 72 -2.50 -10.60 -3.15
C PHE A 72 -3.98 -10.80 -2.78
N GLY A 73 -4.76 -9.72 -2.67
CA GLY A 73 -6.22 -9.80 -2.53
C GLY A 73 -6.92 -9.97 -3.88
N ARG A 74 -8.18 -10.41 -3.86
CA ARG A 74 -8.93 -10.82 -5.06
C ARG A 74 -9.09 -9.71 -6.11
N ARG A 75 -9.05 -8.44 -5.71
CA ARG A 75 -9.17 -7.28 -6.63
C ARG A 75 -7.83 -6.86 -7.23
N TYR A 76 -6.71 -7.22 -6.62
CA TYR A 76 -5.40 -7.01 -7.21
C TYR A 76 -5.03 -8.20 -8.10
N LYS A 77 -5.19 -8.05 -9.42
CA LYS A 77 -4.81 -9.10 -10.38
C LYS A 77 -3.31 -9.22 -10.59
N GLY A 78 -2.52 -8.25 -10.08
CA GLY A 78 -1.07 -8.15 -10.28
C GLY A 78 -0.67 -8.01 -11.75
N SER A 79 0.61 -7.75 -12.01
CA SER A 79 1.18 -7.78 -13.36
C SER A 79 1.21 -9.19 -14.00
N ARG A 80 0.55 -10.19 -13.38
CA ARG A 80 0.40 -11.55 -13.92
C ARG A 80 -0.30 -11.57 -15.28
N ASP A 81 -1.27 -10.69 -15.50
CA ASP A 81 -1.95 -10.58 -16.80
C ASP A 81 -1.14 -9.76 -17.82
N LYS A 82 -0.27 -8.84 -17.38
CA LYS A 82 0.56 -8.02 -18.28
C LYS A 82 1.73 -8.78 -18.92
N HIS A 83 2.11 -9.94 -18.37
CA HIS A 83 3.20 -10.78 -18.89
C HIS A 83 2.73 -12.14 -19.44
N LYS A 84 1.45 -12.27 -19.79
CA LYS A 84 0.91 -13.46 -20.45
C LYS A 84 1.42 -13.52 -21.91
N GLY A 85 2.69 -13.87 -22.07
CA GLY A 85 3.39 -13.95 -23.35
C GLY A 85 4.91 -13.76 -23.30
N SER A 86 5.49 -13.27 -22.20
CA SER A 86 6.94 -13.07 -22.11
C SER A 86 7.67 -14.32 -21.62
N ARG A 87 8.66 -14.79 -22.39
CA ARG A 87 9.48 -15.98 -22.13
C ARG A 87 10.51 -15.78 -21.02
N ASP A 88 10.63 -14.56 -20.49
CA ASP A 88 11.56 -14.20 -19.41
C ASP A 88 10.93 -14.44 -18.04
N LYS A 89 10.82 -15.73 -17.70
CA LYS A 89 10.00 -16.26 -16.60
C LYS A 89 10.39 -15.81 -15.18
N TYR A 90 11.51 -15.10 -14.98
CA TYR A 90 11.99 -14.70 -13.65
C TYR A 90 12.77 -13.38 -13.62
N LYS A 91 12.44 -12.42 -14.51
CA LYS A 91 13.10 -11.10 -14.52
C LYS A 91 12.13 -9.92 -14.39
N GLY A 92 10.97 -10.14 -13.79
CA GLY A 92 10.23 -9.10 -13.09
C GLY A 92 10.60 -9.21 -11.61
N SER A 93 11.62 -8.45 -11.20
CA SER A 93 12.10 -8.41 -9.81
C SER A 93 10.91 -8.21 -8.86
N ARG A 94 10.94 -8.78 -7.65
CA ARG A 94 9.88 -8.54 -6.64
C ARG A 94 9.59 -7.03 -6.46
N ASP A 95 10.59 -6.20 -6.66
CA ASP A 95 10.54 -4.74 -6.60
C ASP A 95 9.52 -4.16 -7.59
N THR A 96 9.41 -4.74 -8.80
CA THR A 96 8.42 -4.35 -9.80
C THR A 96 6.99 -4.66 -9.36
N LEU A 97 6.78 -5.80 -8.68
CA LEU A 97 5.45 -6.19 -8.18
C LEU A 97 5.01 -5.32 -7.00
N TRP A 98 5.93 -4.97 -6.10
CA TRP A 98 5.64 -4.11 -4.97
C TRP A 98 5.35 -2.68 -5.38
N LEU A 99 6.08 -2.15 -6.38
CA LEU A 99 5.80 -0.83 -6.93
C LEU A 99 4.46 -0.78 -7.70
N ASP A 100 4.15 -1.80 -8.50
CA ASP A 100 2.82 -1.92 -9.14
C ASP A 100 1.68 -1.92 -8.10
N ARG A 101 1.90 -2.56 -6.95
CA ARG A 101 0.93 -2.62 -5.86
C ARG A 101 0.80 -1.28 -5.13
N TRP A 102 1.90 -0.56 -4.97
CA TRP A 102 1.91 0.82 -4.47
C TRP A 102 1.05 1.74 -5.35
N HIS A 103 1.23 1.68 -6.67
CA HIS A 103 0.42 2.43 -7.63
C HIS A 103 -1.06 2.07 -7.55
N PHE A 104 -1.38 0.77 -7.50
CA PHE A 104 -2.77 0.33 -7.35
C PHE A 104 -3.46 0.93 -6.11
N TRP A 105 -2.77 0.98 -4.97
CA TRP A 105 -3.34 1.60 -3.77
C TRP A 105 -3.43 3.13 -3.88
N LYS A 106 -2.44 3.77 -4.51
CA LYS A 106 -2.45 5.21 -4.80
C LYS A 106 -3.66 5.59 -5.64
N ASP A 107 -3.97 4.80 -6.67
CA ASP A 107 -5.16 4.96 -7.51
C ASP A 107 -6.45 4.69 -6.73
N GLY A 108 -6.45 3.72 -5.82
CA GLY A 108 -7.58 3.49 -4.92
C GLY A 108 -7.91 4.69 -4.03
N PHE A 109 -6.89 5.40 -3.51
CA PHE A 109 -7.10 6.66 -2.78
C PHE A 109 -7.59 7.79 -3.70
N ALA A 110 -7.13 7.84 -4.94
CA ALA A 110 -7.61 8.79 -5.94
C ALA A 110 -9.13 8.63 -6.17
N GLU A 111 -9.57 7.40 -6.44
CA GLU A 111 -10.98 7.06 -6.64
C GLU A 111 -11.83 7.51 -5.43
N VAL A 112 -11.37 7.25 -4.21
CA VAL A 112 -12.10 7.64 -3.00
C VAL A 112 -12.16 9.16 -2.83
N ALA A 113 -11.07 9.87 -3.12
CA ALA A 113 -11.02 11.33 -3.01
C ALA A 113 -11.95 12.02 -4.02
N GLU A 114 -12.24 11.38 -5.15
CA GLU A 114 -13.07 11.92 -6.22
C GLU A 114 -14.55 11.47 -6.11
N ASN A 115 -14.81 10.32 -5.47
CA ASN A 115 -16.16 9.75 -5.33
C ASN A 115 -17.05 10.58 -4.36
N GLY A 116 -18.29 10.86 -4.77
CA GLY A 116 -19.29 11.62 -4.02
C GLY A 116 -19.97 10.85 -2.88
N GLU A 117 -19.82 9.52 -2.81
CA GLU A 117 -20.42 8.66 -1.78
C GLU A 117 -19.68 8.73 -0.43
N TYR A 118 -18.45 9.23 -0.42
CA TYR A 118 -17.64 9.35 0.80
C TYR A 118 -17.80 10.73 1.45
N GLY A 119 -17.90 10.76 2.78
CA GLY A 119 -17.92 12.02 3.52
C GLY A 119 -16.58 12.77 3.47
N ASN A 120 -16.63 14.10 3.56
CA ASN A 120 -15.47 15.00 3.39
C ASN A 120 -14.20 14.55 4.12
N LYS A 121 -14.31 14.15 5.40
CA LYS A 121 -13.14 13.68 6.18
C LYS A 121 -12.42 12.48 5.52
N CYS A 122 -13.17 11.54 4.95
CA CYS A 122 -12.59 10.37 4.27
C CYS A 122 -11.89 10.79 2.98
N LYS A 123 -12.51 11.70 2.22
CA LYS A 123 -11.95 12.26 0.98
C LYS A 123 -10.66 13.04 1.24
N ASP A 124 -10.66 13.88 2.27
CA ASP A 124 -9.49 14.68 2.66
C ASP A 124 -8.30 13.80 3.07
N LEU A 125 -8.56 12.76 3.88
CA LEU A 125 -7.52 11.81 4.27
C LEU A 125 -6.99 11.01 3.08
N ALA A 126 -7.87 10.55 2.18
CA ALA A 126 -7.48 9.87 0.96
C ALA A 126 -6.62 10.75 0.05
N SER A 127 -7.02 12.01 -0.15
CA SER A 127 -6.27 13.00 -0.94
C SER A 127 -4.87 13.28 -0.36
N LYS A 128 -4.78 13.46 0.96
CA LYS A 128 -3.49 13.65 1.65
C LYS A 128 -2.59 12.41 1.54
N ALA A 129 -3.15 11.22 1.74
CA ALA A 129 -2.41 9.97 1.59
C ALA A 129 -1.88 9.80 0.17
N ARG A 130 -2.72 9.99 -0.86
CA ARG A 130 -2.31 9.97 -2.27
C ARG A 130 -1.16 10.94 -2.54
N SER A 131 -1.29 12.17 -2.07
CA SER A 131 -0.27 13.22 -2.28
C SER A 131 1.06 12.86 -1.63
N LEU A 132 1.03 12.32 -0.40
CA LEU A 132 2.23 11.84 0.27
C LEU A 132 2.85 10.65 -0.45
N MET A 133 2.04 9.70 -0.91
CA MET A 133 2.54 8.54 -1.68
C MET A 133 3.28 8.99 -2.94
N ASP A 134 2.73 9.97 -3.66
CA ASP A 134 3.34 10.54 -4.86
C ASP A 134 4.66 11.27 -4.57
N ALA A 135 4.69 12.05 -3.49
CA ALA A 135 5.91 12.74 -3.05
C ALA A 135 7.01 11.76 -2.63
N LEU A 136 6.67 10.70 -1.89
CA LEU A 136 7.62 9.67 -1.48
C LEU A 136 8.23 8.94 -2.67
N GLU A 137 7.39 8.55 -3.63
CA GLU A 137 7.80 7.91 -4.87
C GLU A 137 8.78 8.79 -5.66
N LYS A 138 8.44 10.07 -5.86
CA LYS A 138 9.31 11.06 -6.51
C LYS A 138 10.60 11.36 -5.75
N SER A 139 10.62 11.17 -4.43
CA SER A 139 11.81 11.47 -3.62
C SER A 139 12.81 10.32 -3.52
N MET A 140 12.39 9.08 -3.79
CA MET A 140 13.22 7.88 -3.55
C MET A 140 13.49 7.04 -4.80
N LEU A 141 12.86 7.35 -5.93
CA LEU A 141 13.17 6.74 -7.23
C LEU A 141 14.10 7.58 -8.11
N PHE A 142 14.50 8.77 -7.63
CA PHE A 142 15.35 9.73 -8.34
C PHE A 142 16.68 9.92 -7.61
#